data_AF-A0A6N8FV93-F1
#
_entry.id   AF-A0A6N8FV93-F1
#
_cell.length_a   1.000
_cell.length_b   1.000
_cell.length_c   1.000
_cell.angle_alpha   90.00
_cell.angle_beta   90.00
_cell.angle_gamma   90.00
#
_symmetry.space_group_name_H-M   'P 1'
#
loop_
_entity.id
_entity.type
_entity.pdbx_description
1 polymer ?
#
loop_
_entity_poly.entity_id
_entity_poly.type
_entity_poly.pdbx_seq_one_letter_code
_entity_poly.pdbx_strand_id
1 'polypeptide(L)'
;MTIRERILDAARHLAKDYPIDKITMSAVAQKAGVSQPTVRRYLGSKDQLQAFLLKEQQQSPQSAPLDTRSRILQAAKHVFAQEGYERATLDAIATAIGLTKGAVYWHFQSKSDLFLALLEEQLQSPLSITPEAAEQVFNHPNPQAEVAKVLAGQLHHITTNPNWCRLYMEFMVQSREPEVQNVLTSPACRERETAIIQMLRQLQAEGKLATDVDPFAIGVFWAALIDGLMLAQMVEPERIDLVAWSDQLAMLLWQGIQPTSNS
;
A
#
# COMPACT_ATOMS: atom_id res chain seq x y z
N MET A 1 -36.94 16.20 12.65
CA MET A 1 -35.97 15.13 12.96
C MET A 1 -36.21 14.63 14.37
N THR A 2 -36.47 13.34 14.54
CA THR A 2 -36.72 12.73 15.85
C THR A 2 -35.43 12.67 16.70
N ILE A 3 -35.55 12.51 18.03
CA ILE A 3 -34.38 12.34 18.91
C ILE A 3 -33.57 11.10 18.50
N ARG A 4 -34.26 10.02 18.12
CA ARG A 4 -33.63 8.79 17.61
C ARG A 4 -32.84 9.07 16.34
N GLU A 5 -33.41 9.74 15.35
CA GLU A 5 -32.70 10.12 14.11
C GLU A 5 -31.45 10.94 14.39
N ARG A 6 -31.52 11.95 15.28
CA ARG A 6 -30.35 12.77 15.65
C ARG A 6 -29.22 11.94 16.25
N ILE A 7 -29.55 10.97 17.09
CA ILE A 7 -28.56 10.08 17.72
C ILE A 7 -27.90 9.17 16.66
N LEU A 8 -28.70 8.57 15.77
CA LEU A 8 -28.20 7.70 14.71
C LEU A 8 -27.34 8.49 13.72
N ASP A 9 -27.76 9.68 13.32
CA ASP A 9 -27.02 10.55 12.41
C ASP A 9 -25.70 11.04 13.03
N ALA A 10 -25.71 11.41 14.32
CA ALA A 10 -24.50 11.74 15.05
C ALA A 10 -23.50 10.56 15.11
N ALA A 11 -24.00 9.35 15.38
CA ALA A 11 -23.17 8.15 15.39
C ALA A 11 -22.57 7.86 14.01
N ARG A 12 -23.37 7.96 12.93
CA ARG A 12 -22.90 7.81 11.55
C ARG A 12 -21.86 8.85 11.18
N HIS A 13 -22.07 10.11 11.57
CA HIS A 13 -21.11 11.18 11.30
C HIS A 13 -19.80 10.93 12.03
N LEU A 14 -19.84 10.49 13.29
CA LEU A 14 -18.61 10.15 14.02
C LEU A 14 -17.87 8.98 13.36
N ALA A 15 -18.59 7.98 12.86
CA ALA A 15 -17.99 6.85 12.14
C ALA A 15 -17.33 7.22 10.79
N LYS A 16 -17.57 8.44 10.26
CA LYS A 16 -16.85 8.96 9.09
C LYS A 16 -15.46 9.50 9.41
N ASP A 17 -15.23 9.87 10.67
CA ASP A 17 -14.03 10.60 11.11
C ASP A 17 -13.22 9.84 12.17
N TYR A 18 -13.79 8.82 12.82
CA TYR A 18 -13.19 8.11 13.95
C TYR A 18 -13.37 6.58 13.82
N PRO A 19 -12.41 5.76 14.31
CA PRO A 19 -12.55 4.31 14.36
C PRO A 19 -13.77 3.89 15.18
N ILE A 20 -14.55 2.91 14.70
CA ILE A 20 -15.79 2.46 15.35
C ILE A 20 -15.55 1.99 16.79
N ASP A 21 -14.44 1.31 17.07
CA ASP A 21 -14.10 0.79 18.39
C ASP A 21 -13.83 1.91 19.43
N LYS A 22 -13.40 3.08 18.95
CA LYS A 22 -13.09 4.27 19.74
C LYS A 22 -14.28 5.21 19.95
N ILE A 23 -15.38 5.06 19.21
CA ILE A 23 -16.57 5.90 19.40
C ILE A 23 -17.22 5.57 20.76
N THR A 24 -17.46 6.61 21.55
CA THR A 24 -18.06 6.49 22.89
C THR A 24 -19.49 7.01 22.91
N MET A 25 -20.29 6.51 23.86
CA MET A 25 -21.65 7.02 24.10
C MET A 25 -21.64 8.52 24.44
N SER A 26 -20.57 9.00 25.10
CA SER A 26 -20.37 10.42 25.38
C SER A 26 -20.21 11.25 24.13
N ALA A 27 -19.36 10.80 23.19
CA ALA A 27 -19.13 11.52 21.94
C ALA A 27 -20.42 11.60 21.10
N VAL A 28 -21.18 10.49 21.02
CA VAL A 28 -22.49 10.48 20.34
C VAL A 28 -23.48 11.43 21.02
N ALA A 29 -23.55 11.42 22.36
CA ALA A 29 -24.43 12.29 23.13
C ALA A 29 -24.11 13.77 22.90
N GLN A 30 -22.82 14.13 22.95
CA GLN A 30 -22.33 15.47 22.70
C GLN A 30 -22.66 15.93 21.28
N LYS A 31 -22.34 15.13 20.26
CA LYS A 31 -22.61 15.44 18.84
C LYS A 31 -24.12 15.55 18.55
N ALA A 32 -24.93 14.68 19.16
CA ALA A 32 -26.38 14.71 19.01
C ALA A 32 -27.05 15.80 19.85
N GLY A 33 -26.37 16.45 20.78
CA GLY A 33 -26.93 17.44 21.71
C GLY A 33 -27.95 16.84 22.69
N VAL A 34 -27.67 15.67 23.24
CA VAL A 34 -28.52 14.93 24.20
C VAL A 34 -27.68 14.37 25.36
N SER A 35 -28.32 13.80 26.38
CA SER A 35 -27.62 13.16 27.51
C SER A 35 -27.14 11.73 27.16
N GLN A 36 -26.06 11.26 27.80
CA GLN A 36 -25.61 9.87 27.64
C GLN A 36 -26.67 8.81 27.99
N PRO A 37 -27.47 8.97 29.07
CA PRO A 37 -28.61 8.08 29.33
C PRO A 37 -29.62 8.04 28.18
N THR A 38 -29.88 9.17 27.51
CA THR A 38 -30.75 9.22 26.33
C THR A 38 -30.17 8.39 25.18
N VAL A 39 -28.87 8.48 24.91
CA VAL A 39 -28.21 7.66 23.89
C VAL A 39 -28.31 6.17 24.24
N ARG A 40 -28.00 5.78 25.48
CA ARG A 40 -28.12 4.39 25.96
C ARG A 40 -29.55 3.86 25.84
N ARG A 41 -30.57 4.69 26.05
CA ARG A 41 -31.97 4.29 25.89
C ARG A 41 -32.33 3.88 24.44
N TYR A 42 -31.69 4.49 23.44
CA TYR A 42 -32.00 4.24 22.02
C TYR A 42 -31.02 3.27 21.34
N LEU A 43 -29.73 3.35 21.66
CA LEU A 43 -28.67 2.56 21.05
C LEU A 43 -28.18 1.40 21.92
N GLY A 44 -28.54 1.38 23.20
CA GLY A 44 -28.15 0.33 24.12
C GLY A 44 -26.71 0.46 24.62
N SER A 45 -25.98 -0.65 24.69
CA SER A 45 -24.58 -0.69 25.15
C SER A 45 -23.59 -0.15 24.10
N LYS A 46 -22.33 0.03 24.48
CA LYS A 46 -21.25 0.39 23.54
C LYS A 46 -21.11 -0.67 22.44
N ASP A 47 -21.22 -1.94 22.78
CA ASP A 47 -21.13 -3.05 21.82
C ASP A 47 -22.28 -3.03 20.82
N GLN A 48 -23.50 -2.65 21.27
CA GLN A 48 -24.66 -2.49 20.39
C GLN A 48 -24.51 -1.30 19.44
N LEU A 49 -23.92 -0.18 19.90
CA LEU A 49 -23.54 0.93 19.03
C LEU A 49 -22.51 0.48 17.97
N GLN A 50 -21.47 -0.26 18.38
CA GLN A 50 -20.45 -0.76 17.45
C GLN A 50 -21.05 -1.71 16.41
N ALA A 51 -21.86 -2.67 16.85
CA ALA A 51 -22.57 -3.61 15.98
C ALA A 51 -23.51 -2.89 15.00
N PHE A 52 -24.20 -1.83 15.44
CA PHE A 52 -25.01 -0.99 14.58
C PHE A 52 -24.18 -0.32 13.48
N LEU A 53 -23.05 0.30 13.84
CA LEU A 53 -22.18 0.99 12.88
C LEU A 53 -21.52 0.03 11.88
N LEU A 54 -21.07 -1.15 12.33
CA LEU A 54 -20.51 -2.19 11.46
C LEU A 54 -21.56 -2.71 10.47
N LYS A 55 -22.80 -2.93 10.93
CA LYS A 55 -23.90 -3.39 10.08
C LYS A 55 -24.29 -2.34 9.04
N GLU A 56 -24.29 -1.05 9.39
CA GLU A 56 -24.56 0.04 8.45
C GLU A 56 -23.46 0.20 7.39
N GLN A 57 -22.19 0.01 7.75
CA GLN A 57 -21.08 0.01 6.77
C GLN A 57 -21.22 -1.10 5.74
N GLN A 58 -21.71 -2.29 6.14
CA GLN A 58 -21.89 -3.43 5.25
C GLN A 58 -23.11 -3.30 4.31
N GLN A 59 -24.05 -2.39 4.60
CA GLN A 59 -25.34 -2.29 3.89
C GLN A 59 -25.40 -1.22 2.78
N SER A 60 -24.31 -0.50 2.49
CA SER A 60 -24.24 0.50 1.40
C SER A 60 -23.50 -0.06 0.17
N PRO A 61 -24.18 -0.60 -0.87
CA PRO A 61 -23.55 -1.45 -1.89
C PRO A 61 -22.98 -0.73 -3.13
N GLN A 62 -22.93 0.61 -3.18
CA GLN A 62 -22.35 1.32 -4.33
C GLN A 62 -21.48 2.48 -3.82
N SER A 63 -20.16 2.36 -4.03
CA SER A 63 -19.11 3.26 -3.53
C SER A 63 -19.12 3.45 -2.01
N ALA A 64 -18.73 2.40 -1.25
CA ALA A 64 -18.38 2.60 0.15
C ALA A 64 -17.24 3.64 0.21
N PRO A 65 -17.43 4.78 0.90
CA PRO A 65 -16.33 5.72 1.14
C PRO A 65 -15.19 4.95 1.82
N LEU A 66 -13.95 5.13 1.34
CA LEU A 66 -12.77 4.67 2.06
C LEU A 66 -12.93 5.02 3.55
N ASP A 67 -12.66 4.07 4.44
CA ASP A 67 -12.69 4.37 5.87
C ASP A 67 -11.73 5.53 6.19
N THR A 68 -11.94 6.21 7.31
CA THR A 68 -11.15 7.40 7.63
C THR A 68 -9.65 7.10 7.64
N ARG A 69 -9.25 5.91 8.11
CA ARG A 69 -7.86 5.48 8.14
C ARG A 69 -7.26 5.46 6.72
N SER A 70 -7.97 4.86 5.77
CA SER A 70 -7.58 4.78 4.37
C SER A 70 -7.56 6.16 3.71
N ARG A 71 -8.51 7.05 4.04
CA ARG A 71 -8.49 8.45 3.59
C ARG A 71 -7.25 9.19 4.10
N ILE A 72 -6.89 8.98 5.36
CA ILE A 72 -5.68 9.56 5.96
C ILE A 72 -4.43 9.02 5.26
N LEU A 73 -4.33 7.71 5.03
CA LEU A 73 -3.21 7.11 4.29
C LEU A 73 -3.09 7.68 2.88
N GLN A 74 -4.18 7.79 2.13
CA GLN A 74 -4.16 8.37 0.79
C GLN A 74 -3.73 9.85 0.78
N ALA A 75 -4.22 10.63 1.74
CA ALA A 75 -3.78 12.01 1.92
C ALA A 75 -2.28 12.09 2.26
N ALA A 76 -1.83 11.22 3.16
CA ALA A 76 -0.43 11.14 3.56
C ALA A 76 0.49 10.76 2.40
N LYS A 77 0.11 9.79 1.55
CA LYS A 77 0.85 9.47 0.31
C LYS A 77 1.07 10.70 -0.54
N HIS A 78 0.02 11.50 -0.75
CA HIS A 78 0.11 12.71 -1.55
C HIS A 78 1.00 13.77 -0.89
N VAL A 79 0.79 14.07 0.39
CA VAL A 79 1.54 15.09 1.12
C VAL A 79 3.02 14.73 1.21
N PHE A 80 3.35 13.48 1.58
CA PHE A 80 4.75 13.02 1.62
C PHE A 80 5.41 13.08 0.25
N ALA A 81 4.71 12.68 -0.82
CA ALA A 81 5.25 12.74 -2.18
C ALA A 81 5.47 14.17 -2.70
N GLN A 82 4.68 15.16 -2.25
CA GLN A 82 4.78 16.53 -2.74
C GLN A 82 5.70 17.41 -1.88
N GLU A 83 5.66 17.23 -0.55
CA GLU A 83 6.37 18.08 0.39
C GLU A 83 7.66 17.43 0.92
N GLY A 84 7.81 16.12 0.77
CA GLY A 84 8.85 15.31 1.42
C GLY A 84 8.49 14.95 2.86
N TYR A 85 9.10 13.89 3.40
CA TYR A 85 8.80 13.42 4.75
C TYR A 85 9.06 14.50 5.81
N GLU A 86 10.16 15.24 5.68
CA GLU A 86 10.58 16.22 6.68
C GLU A 86 9.57 17.37 6.85
N ARG A 87 9.10 17.95 5.74
CA ARG A 87 8.21 19.13 5.76
C ARG A 87 6.75 18.77 6.00
N ALA A 88 6.35 17.56 5.63
CA ALA A 88 4.99 17.08 5.83
C ALA A 88 4.59 17.13 7.31
N THR A 89 3.35 17.55 7.56
CA THR A 89 2.77 17.58 8.92
C THR A 89 1.43 16.84 8.97
N LEU A 90 1.10 16.27 10.13
CA LEU A 90 -0.22 15.67 10.36
C LEU A 90 -1.36 16.69 10.19
N ASP A 91 -1.09 17.99 10.37
CA ASP A 91 -2.06 19.06 10.19
C ASP A 91 -2.35 19.32 8.70
N ALA A 92 -1.31 19.37 7.87
CA ALA A 92 -1.44 19.45 6.41
C ALA A 92 -2.20 18.24 5.86
N ILE A 93 -1.89 17.04 6.33
CA ILE A 93 -2.59 15.80 5.97
C ILE A 93 -4.06 15.86 6.37
N ALA A 94 -4.37 16.33 7.59
CA ALA A 94 -5.75 16.47 8.04
C ALA A 94 -6.53 17.47 7.18
N THR A 95 -5.93 18.62 6.90
CA THR A 95 -6.54 19.69 6.11
C THR A 95 -6.83 19.24 4.67
N ALA A 96 -5.92 18.45 4.07
CA ALA A 96 -6.08 17.93 2.71
C ALA A 96 -7.36 17.09 2.51
N ILE A 97 -7.92 16.51 3.58
CA ILE A 97 -9.14 15.69 3.54
C ILE A 97 -10.28 16.23 4.42
N GLY A 98 -10.18 17.48 4.86
CA GLY A 98 -11.21 18.15 5.67
C GLY A 98 -11.39 17.56 7.07
N LEU A 99 -10.35 16.94 7.63
CA LEU A 99 -10.31 16.43 9.00
C LEU A 99 -9.61 17.42 9.95
N THR A 100 -9.86 17.24 11.23
CA THR A 100 -9.07 17.92 12.27
C THR A 100 -7.79 17.15 12.53
N LYS A 101 -6.72 17.83 12.97
CA LYS A 101 -5.50 17.17 13.45
C LYS A 101 -5.79 16.13 14.55
N GLY A 102 -6.75 16.45 15.42
CA GLY A 102 -7.25 15.53 16.45
C GLY A 102 -7.76 14.23 15.85
N ALA A 103 -8.57 14.28 14.78
CA ALA A 103 -9.08 13.11 14.05
C ALA A 103 -7.94 12.21 13.54
N VAL A 104 -6.85 12.79 13.02
CA VAL A 104 -5.68 12.01 12.57
C VAL A 104 -4.99 11.30 13.73
N TYR A 105 -4.83 11.97 14.88
CA TYR A 105 -4.23 11.37 16.08
C TYR A 105 -5.01 10.17 16.64
N TRP A 106 -6.30 10.03 16.33
CA TRP A 106 -7.06 8.84 16.71
C TRP A 106 -6.64 7.58 15.94
N HIS A 107 -6.11 7.74 14.72
CA HIS A 107 -5.68 6.65 13.86
C HIS A 107 -4.17 6.42 13.92
N PHE A 108 -3.39 7.49 14.06
CA PHE A 108 -1.92 7.43 14.04
C PHE A 108 -1.33 8.27 15.17
N GLN A 109 -0.48 7.65 15.99
CA GLN A 109 0.12 8.29 17.17
C GLN A 109 1.12 9.39 16.79
N SER A 110 1.76 9.27 15.61
CA SER A 110 2.78 10.19 15.14
C SER A 110 2.87 10.24 13.60
N LYS A 111 3.64 11.19 13.08
CA LYS A 111 4.00 11.25 11.65
C LYS A 111 4.76 9.98 11.22
N SER A 112 5.63 9.47 12.09
CA SER A 112 6.39 8.25 11.81
C SER A 112 5.48 7.02 11.76
N ASP A 113 4.56 6.87 12.73
CA ASP A 113 3.57 5.79 12.74
C ASP A 113 2.74 5.75 11.44
N LEU A 114 2.30 6.92 10.97
CA LEU A 114 1.61 7.04 9.68
C LEU A 114 2.50 6.67 8.48
N PHE A 115 3.78 7.03 8.51
CA PHE A 115 4.73 6.73 7.45
C PHE A 115 5.10 5.24 7.40
N LEU A 116 5.29 4.60 8.56
CA LEU A 116 5.51 3.16 8.67
C LEU A 116 4.28 2.37 8.19
N ALA A 117 3.07 2.80 8.58
CA ALA A 117 1.84 2.20 8.08
C ALA A 117 1.69 2.30 6.56
N LEU A 118 2.16 3.40 5.95
CA LEU A 118 2.24 3.50 4.50
C LEU A 118 3.24 2.52 3.92
N LEU A 119 4.45 2.45 4.48
CA LEU A 119 5.47 1.51 4.01
C LEU A 119 4.96 0.05 4.08
N GLU A 120 4.30 -0.34 5.16
CA GLU A 120 3.66 -1.64 5.31
C GLU A 120 2.60 -1.91 4.22
N GLU A 121 1.71 -0.93 3.96
CA GLU A 121 0.71 -1.04 2.89
C GLU A 121 1.37 -1.23 1.52
N GLN A 122 2.51 -0.58 1.28
CA GLN A 122 3.25 -0.70 0.03
C GLN A 122 3.97 -2.04 -0.12
N LEU A 123 4.52 -2.57 0.97
CA LEU A 123 5.13 -3.90 0.99
C LEU A 123 4.12 -5.03 0.72
N GLN A 124 2.82 -4.73 0.89
CA GLN A 124 1.68 -5.61 0.58
C GLN A 124 1.00 -5.26 -0.76
N SER A 125 1.51 -4.26 -1.50
CA SER A 125 0.89 -3.78 -2.73
C SER A 125 0.80 -4.87 -3.81
N PRO A 126 -0.28 -4.96 -4.60
CA PRO A 126 -0.42 -5.91 -5.72
C PRO A 126 0.67 -5.79 -6.81
N LEU A 127 1.42 -4.68 -6.82
CA LEU A 127 2.57 -4.48 -7.71
C LEU A 127 3.78 -5.33 -7.30
N SER A 128 3.79 -5.81 -6.05
CA SER A 128 4.67 -6.86 -5.60
C SER A 128 4.26 -8.17 -6.26
N ILE A 129 5.16 -8.73 -7.07
CA ILE A 129 4.95 -10.05 -7.68
C ILE A 129 4.81 -11.08 -6.55
N THR A 130 3.70 -11.80 -6.51
CA THR A 130 3.51 -12.92 -5.58
C THR A 130 4.20 -14.17 -6.14
N PRO A 131 4.60 -15.13 -5.29
CA PRO A 131 5.15 -16.40 -5.76
C PRO A 131 4.26 -17.10 -6.79
N GLU A 132 2.94 -17.08 -6.60
CA GLU A 132 1.97 -17.70 -7.51
C GLU A 132 1.91 -16.98 -8.87
N ALA A 133 1.97 -15.65 -8.86
CA ALA A 133 2.00 -14.86 -10.10
C ALA A 133 3.31 -15.11 -10.88
N ALA A 134 4.44 -15.18 -10.17
CA ALA A 134 5.73 -15.52 -10.79
C ALA A 134 5.72 -16.95 -11.35
N GLU A 135 5.15 -17.91 -10.63
CA GLU A 135 5.06 -19.30 -11.11
C GLU A 135 4.23 -19.39 -12.41
N GLN A 136 3.12 -18.66 -12.50
CA GLN A 136 2.31 -18.58 -13.72
C GLN A 136 3.08 -18.02 -14.92
N VAL A 137 3.91 -17.00 -14.69
CA VAL A 137 4.76 -16.39 -15.73
C VAL A 137 5.73 -17.42 -16.30
N PHE A 138 6.43 -18.17 -15.45
CA PHE A 138 7.46 -19.12 -15.91
C PHE A 138 6.89 -20.45 -16.41
N ASN A 139 5.67 -20.83 -16.00
CA ASN A 139 4.97 -22.00 -16.52
C ASN A 139 4.21 -21.74 -17.83
N HIS A 140 4.15 -20.49 -18.29
CA HIS A 140 3.52 -20.13 -19.56
C HIS A 140 4.32 -20.72 -20.75
N PRO A 141 3.67 -21.11 -21.88
CA PRO A 141 4.38 -21.61 -23.06
C PRO A 141 5.38 -20.63 -23.68
N ASN A 142 5.23 -19.33 -23.41
CA ASN A 142 6.16 -18.29 -23.77
C ASN A 142 6.50 -17.43 -22.54
N PRO A 143 7.43 -17.88 -21.68
CA PRO A 143 7.75 -17.21 -20.43
C PRO A 143 8.46 -15.86 -20.67
N GLN A 144 9.23 -15.74 -21.75
CA GLN A 144 9.84 -14.46 -22.16
C GLN A 144 8.80 -13.36 -22.36
N ALA A 145 7.70 -13.67 -23.06
CA ALA A 145 6.63 -12.71 -23.28
C ALA A 145 5.90 -12.32 -21.98
N GLU A 146 5.74 -13.25 -21.04
CA GLU A 146 5.13 -12.95 -19.75
C GLU A 146 6.05 -12.10 -18.86
N VAL A 147 7.35 -12.36 -18.86
CA VAL A 147 8.35 -11.49 -18.21
C VAL A 147 8.29 -10.07 -18.78
N ALA A 148 8.14 -9.94 -20.10
CA ALA A 148 7.98 -8.63 -20.74
C ALA A 148 6.71 -7.90 -20.28
N LYS A 149 5.58 -8.61 -20.13
CA LYS A 149 4.33 -8.03 -19.60
C LYS A 149 4.48 -7.57 -18.16
N VAL A 150 5.13 -8.36 -17.31
CA VAL A 150 5.40 -8.00 -15.91
C VAL A 150 6.25 -6.73 -15.85
N LEU A 151 7.34 -6.68 -16.62
CA LEU A 151 8.19 -5.50 -16.69
C LEU A 151 7.41 -4.29 -17.21
N ALA A 152 6.68 -4.42 -18.31
CA ALA A 152 5.86 -3.34 -18.87
C ALA A 152 4.83 -2.81 -17.86
N GLY A 153 4.20 -3.68 -17.06
CA GLY A 153 3.28 -3.27 -16.00
C GLY A 153 3.98 -2.42 -14.91
N GLN A 154 5.18 -2.82 -14.49
CA GLN A 154 5.97 -2.06 -13.52
C GLN A 154 6.45 -0.71 -14.09
N LEU A 155 6.93 -0.68 -15.33
CA LEU A 155 7.36 0.54 -16.01
C LEU A 155 6.18 1.50 -16.27
N HIS A 156 5.01 0.96 -16.62
CA HIS A 156 3.79 1.74 -16.73
C HIS A 156 3.38 2.35 -15.38
N HIS A 157 3.51 1.60 -14.29
CA HIS A 157 3.23 2.12 -12.96
C HIS A 157 4.15 3.29 -12.61
N ILE A 158 5.47 3.16 -12.86
CA ILE A 158 6.46 4.23 -12.64
C ILE A 158 6.08 5.49 -13.43
N THR A 159 5.79 5.35 -14.72
CA THR A 159 5.52 6.50 -15.61
C THR A 159 4.18 7.19 -15.33
N THR A 160 3.17 6.45 -14.86
CA THR A 160 1.83 7.00 -14.57
C THR A 160 1.64 7.46 -13.13
N ASN A 161 2.57 7.13 -12.22
CA ASN A 161 2.45 7.48 -10.79
C ASN A 161 3.70 8.24 -10.28
N PRO A 162 3.96 9.48 -10.69
CA PRO A 162 5.11 10.25 -10.19
C PRO A 162 5.15 10.42 -8.66
N ASN A 163 3.97 10.49 -8.02
CA ASN A 163 3.87 10.55 -6.56
C ASN A 163 4.37 9.27 -5.88
N TRP A 164 4.15 8.12 -6.52
CA TRP A 164 4.69 6.86 -6.02
C TRP A 164 6.22 6.90 -6.01
N CYS A 165 6.84 7.31 -7.11
CA CYS A 165 8.30 7.38 -7.21
C CYS A 165 8.89 8.32 -6.16
N ARG A 166 8.27 9.49 -5.94
CA ARG A 166 8.72 10.44 -4.90
C ARG A 166 8.57 9.86 -3.49
N LEU A 167 7.42 9.24 -3.18
CA LEU A 167 7.20 8.59 -1.89
C LEU A 167 8.19 7.44 -1.65
N TYR A 168 8.48 6.64 -2.69
CA TYR A 168 9.49 5.58 -2.62
C TYR A 168 10.86 6.14 -2.25
N MET A 169 11.26 7.26 -2.85
CA MET A 169 12.52 7.92 -2.50
C MET A 169 12.57 8.35 -1.04
N GLU A 170 11.45 8.81 -0.47
CA GLU A 170 11.38 9.09 0.96
C GLU A 170 11.59 7.82 1.80
N PHE A 171 11.00 6.68 1.43
CA PHE A 171 11.27 5.40 2.12
C PHE A 171 12.76 5.04 2.07
N MET A 172 13.41 5.24 0.92
CA MET A 172 14.84 4.94 0.77
C MET A 172 15.70 5.88 1.62
N VAL A 173 15.39 7.18 1.67
CA VAL A 173 16.11 8.14 2.52
C VAL A 173 15.98 7.78 3.99
N GLN A 174 14.77 7.41 4.42
CA GLN A 174 14.44 7.05 5.80
C GLN A 174 14.86 5.62 6.18
N SER A 175 15.38 4.82 5.23
CA SER A 175 15.90 3.47 5.50
C SER A 175 17.11 3.45 6.45
N ARG A 176 17.70 4.60 6.78
CA ARG A 176 18.73 4.71 7.83
C ARG A 176 18.15 4.59 9.24
N GLU A 177 16.85 4.83 9.39
CA GLU A 177 16.17 4.83 10.69
C GLU A 177 15.82 3.39 11.13
N PRO A 178 16.08 3.00 12.39
CA PRO A 178 15.86 1.63 12.85
C PRO A 178 14.41 1.15 12.70
N GLU A 179 13.43 2.03 12.92
CA GLU A 179 12.01 1.68 12.80
C GLU A 179 11.61 1.35 11.36
N VAL A 180 12.20 2.05 10.38
CA VAL A 180 11.99 1.77 8.94
C VAL A 180 12.68 0.47 8.54
N GLN A 181 13.92 0.26 9.00
CA GLN A 181 14.64 -1.01 8.78
C GLN A 181 13.87 -2.21 9.32
N ASN A 182 13.26 -2.09 10.50
CA ASN A 182 12.46 -3.16 11.09
C ASN A 182 11.26 -3.54 10.23
N VAL A 183 10.62 -2.57 9.56
CA VAL A 183 9.52 -2.83 8.62
C VAL A 183 10.03 -3.49 7.33
N LEU A 184 11.08 -2.92 6.71
CA LEU A 184 11.69 -3.46 5.49
C LEU A 184 12.23 -4.88 5.67
N THR A 185 12.68 -5.21 6.87
CA THR A 185 13.25 -6.51 7.21
C THR A 185 12.31 -7.38 8.05
N SER A 186 11.03 -7.00 8.12
CA SER A 186 10.01 -7.71 8.88
C SER A 186 9.85 -9.16 8.42
N PRO A 187 9.38 -10.07 9.29
CA PRO A 187 9.15 -11.47 8.93
C PRO A 187 8.29 -11.63 7.68
N ALA A 188 7.23 -10.83 7.52
CA ALA A 188 6.36 -10.88 6.36
C ALA A 188 7.10 -10.56 5.04
N CYS A 189 8.01 -9.59 5.05
CA CYS A 189 8.85 -9.29 3.89
C CYS A 189 9.81 -10.43 3.56
N ARG A 190 10.47 -10.98 4.59
CA ARG A 190 11.41 -12.10 4.44
C ARG A 190 10.73 -13.39 3.98
N GLU A 191 9.52 -13.67 4.46
CA GLU A 191 8.72 -14.82 4.05
C GLU A 191 8.39 -14.75 2.56
N ARG A 192 7.95 -13.57 2.08
CA ARG A 192 7.67 -13.35 0.65
C ARG A 192 8.92 -13.54 -0.22
N GLU A 193 10.03 -12.93 0.16
CA GLU A 193 11.31 -13.10 -0.52
C GLU A 193 11.74 -14.58 -0.54
N THR A 194 11.64 -15.26 0.61
CA THR A 194 11.96 -16.69 0.73
C THR A 194 11.10 -17.54 -0.20
N ALA A 195 9.80 -17.26 -0.29
CA ALA A 195 8.90 -17.98 -1.18
C ALA A 195 9.25 -17.79 -2.66
N ILE A 196 9.61 -16.57 -3.08
CA ILE A 196 10.07 -16.28 -4.45
C ILE A 196 11.37 -17.03 -4.74
N ILE A 197 12.33 -17.01 -3.82
CA ILE A 197 13.62 -17.72 -3.96
C ILE A 197 13.39 -19.23 -4.09
N GLN A 198 12.51 -19.81 -3.27
CA GLN A 198 12.17 -21.23 -3.34
C GLN A 198 11.51 -21.60 -4.67
N MET A 199 10.59 -20.77 -5.16
CA MET A 199 9.97 -20.94 -6.47
C MET A 199 11.00 -20.88 -7.60
N LEU A 200 11.91 -19.89 -7.60
CA LEU A 200 12.97 -19.78 -8.61
C LEU A 200 13.91 -21.01 -8.58
N ARG A 201 14.26 -21.52 -7.39
CA ARG A 201 15.02 -22.78 -7.25
C ARG A 201 14.30 -23.98 -7.85
N GLN A 202 12.98 -24.06 -7.67
CA GLN A 202 12.17 -25.12 -8.26
C GLN A 202 12.19 -25.04 -9.80
N LEU A 203 12.06 -23.83 -10.36
CA LEU A 203 12.15 -23.62 -11.81
C LEU A 203 13.53 -23.99 -12.38
N GLN A 204 14.60 -23.73 -11.63
CA GLN A 204 15.96 -24.19 -11.98
C GLN A 204 16.05 -25.71 -11.98
N ALA A 205 15.51 -26.39 -10.96
CA ALA A 205 15.51 -27.85 -10.87
C ALA A 205 14.72 -28.50 -12.02
N GLU A 206 13.68 -27.82 -12.53
CA GLU A 206 12.88 -28.24 -13.68
C GLU A 206 13.51 -27.90 -15.04
N GLY A 207 14.68 -27.23 -15.05
CA GLY A 207 15.34 -26.77 -16.28
C GLY A 207 14.59 -25.64 -17.01
N LYS A 208 13.72 -24.91 -16.30
CA LYS A 208 12.96 -23.76 -16.83
C LYS A 208 13.66 -22.41 -16.63
N LEU A 209 14.76 -22.40 -15.88
CA LEU A 209 15.59 -21.23 -15.60
C LEU A 209 17.08 -21.62 -15.60
N ALA A 210 17.96 -20.66 -15.89
CA ALA A 210 19.41 -20.84 -15.80
C ALA A 210 19.83 -21.33 -14.41
N THR A 211 20.65 -22.39 -14.32
CA THR A 211 21.04 -23.03 -13.06
C THR A 211 22.35 -22.49 -12.46
N ASP A 212 23.08 -21.68 -13.23
CA ASP A 212 24.35 -21.06 -12.86
C ASP A 212 24.19 -19.67 -12.24
N VAL A 213 22.96 -19.21 -12.03
CA VAL A 213 22.64 -17.91 -11.41
C VAL A 213 21.97 -18.14 -10.05
N ASP A 214 22.42 -17.45 -9.00
CA ASP A 214 21.77 -17.52 -7.68
C ASP A 214 20.36 -16.87 -7.73
N PRO A 215 19.27 -17.59 -7.36
CA PRO A 215 17.93 -17.03 -7.28
C PRO A 215 17.78 -15.76 -6.44
N PHE A 216 18.55 -15.64 -5.35
CA PHE A 216 18.55 -14.41 -4.57
C PHE A 216 19.12 -13.24 -5.38
N ALA A 217 20.21 -13.48 -6.13
CA ALA A 217 20.81 -12.47 -6.99
C ALA A 217 19.87 -12.05 -8.14
N ILE A 218 19.06 -12.96 -8.69
CA ILE A 218 18.03 -12.62 -9.69
C ILE A 218 17.03 -11.61 -9.11
N GLY A 219 16.53 -11.86 -7.89
CA GLY A 219 15.61 -10.95 -7.21
C GLY A 219 16.22 -9.57 -6.93
N VAL A 220 17.44 -9.53 -6.40
CA VAL A 220 18.19 -8.29 -6.15
C VAL A 220 18.42 -7.51 -7.44
N PHE A 221 18.84 -8.21 -8.51
CA PHE A 221 19.08 -7.58 -9.81
C PHE A 221 17.80 -6.99 -10.41
N TRP A 222 16.67 -7.71 -10.33
CA TRP A 222 15.38 -7.21 -10.76
C TRP A 222 14.99 -5.94 -10.01
N ALA A 223 15.07 -5.96 -8.67
CA ALA A 223 14.75 -4.80 -7.84
C ALA A 223 15.66 -3.60 -8.17
N ALA A 224 16.97 -3.82 -8.29
CA ALA A 224 17.94 -2.79 -8.63
C ALA A 224 17.69 -2.18 -10.03
N LEU A 225 17.28 -2.99 -11.00
CA LEU A 225 16.90 -2.49 -12.32
C LEU A 225 15.68 -1.58 -12.23
N ILE A 226 14.61 -2.01 -11.55
CA ILE A 226 13.39 -1.22 -11.39
C ILE A 226 13.69 0.10 -10.67
N ASP A 227 14.47 0.06 -9.59
CA ASP A 227 14.89 1.25 -8.84
C ASP A 227 15.70 2.21 -9.70
N GLY A 228 16.67 1.68 -10.47
CA GLY A 228 17.49 2.47 -11.38
C GLY A 228 16.67 3.13 -12.50
N LEU A 229 15.74 2.39 -13.11
CA LEU A 229 14.87 2.92 -14.17
C LEU A 229 13.89 3.97 -13.63
N MET A 230 13.36 3.76 -12.43
CA MET A 230 12.53 4.75 -11.74
C MET A 230 13.31 6.05 -11.47
N LEU A 231 14.52 5.95 -10.94
CA LEU A 231 15.40 7.11 -10.72
C LEU A 231 15.68 7.83 -12.04
N ALA A 232 16.03 7.09 -13.10
CA ALA A 232 16.29 7.67 -14.41
C ALA A 232 15.07 8.43 -14.93
N GLN A 233 13.88 7.82 -14.90
CA GLN A 233 12.62 8.45 -15.32
C GLN A 233 12.29 9.71 -14.52
N MET A 234 12.61 9.74 -13.22
CA MET A 234 12.39 10.94 -12.39
C MET A 234 13.29 12.12 -12.80
N VAL A 235 14.50 11.85 -13.29
CA VAL A 235 15.49 12.88 -13.64
C VAL A 235 15.28 13.40 -15.07
N GLU A 236 14.97 12.51 -16.02
CA GLU A 236 14.86 12.84 -17.46
C GLU A 236 13.54 12.31 -18.07
N PRO A 237 12.36 12.74 -17.57
CA PRO A 237 11.06 12.15 -17.94
C PRO A 237 10.67 12.36 -19.41
N GLU A 238 11.23 13.37 -20.09
CA GLU A 238 10.95 13.65 -21.50
C GLU A 238 11.88 12.88 -22.46
N ARG A 239 13.05 12.43 -21.98
CA ARG A 239 14.04 11.72 -22.79
C ARG A 239 13.99 10.21 -22.61
N ILE A 240 13.55 9.76 -21.45
CA ILE A 240 13.46 8.34 -21.09
C ILE A 240 12.04 7.87 -21.38
N ASP A 241 11.93 6.91 -22.30
CA ASP A 241 10.67 6.28 -22.66
C ASP A 241 10.70 4.81 -22.22
N LEU A 242 10.48 4.60 -20.92
CA LEU A 242 10.47 3.25 -20.33
C LEU A 242 9.43 2.34 -20.98
N VAL A 243 8.30 2.90 -21.42
CA VAL A 243 7.22 2.11 -22.04
C VAL A 243 7.66 1.63 -23.42
N ALA A 244 8.29 2.48 -24.24
CA ALA A 244 8.81 2.07 -25.53
C ALA A 244 9.98 1.07 -25.43
N TRP A 245 10.73 1.07 -24.31
CA TRP A 245 11.88 0.18 -24.12
C TRP A 245 11.56 -1.12 -23.39
N SER A 246 10.31 -1.35 -22.96
CA SER A 246 9.94 -2.51 -22.14
C SER A 246 10.35 -3.84 -22.77
N ASP A 247 10.10 -4.02 -24.07
CA ASP A 247 10.41 -5.28 -24.78
C ASP A 247 11.92 -5.51 -24.89
N GLN A 248 12.69 -4.44 -25.15
CA GLN A 248 14.15 -4.52 -25.24
C GLN A 248 14.78 -4.84 -23.88
N LEU A 249 14.31 -4.19 -22.82
CA LEU A 249 14.77 -4.46 -21.45
C LEU A 249 14.40 -5.88 -21.02
N ALA A 250 13.19 -6.34 -21.33
CA ALA A 250 12.76 -7.70 -21.03
C ALA A 250 13.58 -8.76 -21.78
N MET A 251 13.94 -8.49 -23.04
CA MET A 251 14.84 -9.36 -23.81
C MET A 251 16.23 -9.45 -23.15
N LEU A 252 16.80 -8.33 -22.71
CA LEU A 252 18.10 -8.31 -22.03
C LEU A 252 18.06 -9.10 -20.71
N LEU A 253 16.99 -8.93 -19.92
CA LEU A 253 16.76 -9.70 -18.70
C LEU A 253 16.64 -11.20 -19.00
N TRP A 254 15.81 -11.57 -19.98
CA TRP A 254 15.54 -12.96 -20.34
C TRP A 254 16.82 -13.69 -20.78
N GLN A 255 17.68 -13.03 -21.56
CA GLN A 255 18.94 -13.63 -22.02
C GLN A 255 19.85 -14.08 -20.87
N GLY A 256 19.78 -13.41 -19.71
CA GLY A 256 20.57 -13.75 -18.52
C GLY A 256 19.96 -14.84 -17.64
N ILE A 257 18.68 -15.17 -17.79
CA ILE A 257 17.96 -16.12 -16.91
C ILE A 257 17.32 -17.31 -17.66
N GLN A 258 17.33 -17.28 -19.00
CA GLN A 258 16.77 -18.35 -19.83
C GLN A 258 17.45 -19.70 -19.56
N PRO A 259 16.76 -20.83 -19.76
CA PRO A 259 17.34 -22.16 -19.62
C PRO A 259 18.66 -22.30 -20.39
N THR A 260 19.71 -22.76 -19.72
CA THR A 260 20.94 -23.17 -20.41
C THR A 260 20.64 -24.38 -21.26
N SER A 261 20.89 -24.29 -22.57
CA SER A 261 20.83 -25.45 -23.44
C SER A 261 21.95 -26.40 -23.02
N ASN A 262 21.61 -27.52 -22.37
CA ASN A 262 22.58 -28.59 -22.16
C ASN A 262 23.07 -29.04 -23.55
N SER A 263 24.31 -28.69 -23.87
CA SER A 263 25.06 -29.25 -25.00
C SER A 263 25.67 -30.58 -24.59
#